data_AF-A0A7R9ZXC8-F1
#
_entry.id   AF-A0A7R9ZXC8-F1
#
_cell.length_a   1.000
_cell.length_b   1.000
_cell.length_c   1.000
_cell.angle_alpha   90.00
_cell.angle_beta   90.00
_cell.angle_gamma   90.00
#
_symmetry.space_group_name_H-M   'P 1'
#
loop_
_entity.id
_entity.type
_entity.pdbx_description
1 polymer ?
#
loop_
_entity_poly.entity_id
_entity_poly.type
_entity_poly.pdbx_seq_one_letter_code
_entity_poly.pdbx_strand_id
1 'polypeptide(L)'
;VLPAHLPAHHPSPVHSGEDFLMEMLAGMDHHMQQVRDTQQGLVATVELACRRALDRHFGRLVLVGSAALRVETPGSDIDVVCFTRRDRHEAVGLPVNVLRRVHWVLKELVKQYSDYSPTFSMELIDDARVPILRVIWGSPAAARWPQAHPVAVDISVDQSRPVDHVRWFQRVGAAPCPKAPPPLVAPLVTLTLRCVKWWLKQRQIPRTKEGGLPTIAWLLMAVHVCSLPEAHEQALQGCQRPMAALLASLASFFRHYAALGCLDGVLQFAPDGSSSEFRRRNASTRPRGDRASDSWAEFAVLDPTREGSESLNLAPPLPPATQLLLAHELRRAGVRLERVPTRCEASAGESRRILKEVFEPLPEGTNAMPSFVAGGVGVLLLWGEDPKGGGARTIELGVVEHVIPRPGWAAPFLHRSDDRSELHVRLCDVDERSGRCHSRKKNSVVLCPCHFICRVHLDKEGRNWRMDMEGMERFKAMRYYLQELDAQQQREREREEQAPAKALPDTS
;
A
#
# COMPACT_ATOMS: atom_id res chain seq x y z
N VAL A 1 -31.59 50.87 31.11
CA VAL A 1 -30.96 49.53 31.04
C VAL A 1 -31.50 48.87 29.78
N LEU A 2 -30.74 48.90 28.69
CA LEU A 2 -31.07 48.23 27.42
C LEU A 2 -30.11 47.05 27.27
N PRO A 3 -30.58 45.84 26.90
CA PRO A 3 -29.73 44.68 26.75
C PRO A 3 -28.96 44.76 25.42
N ALA A 4 -27.64 44.56 25.50
CA ALA A 4 -26.76 44.48 24.36
C ALA A 4 -27.13 43.25 23.50
N HIS A 5 -27.52 43.50 22.24
CA HIS A 5 -27.67 42.46 21.23
C HIS A 5 -26.30 41.82 20.96
N LEU A 6 -26.14 40.56 21.37
CA LEU A 6 -25.04 39.72 20.93
C LEU A 6 -25.17 39.49 19.41
N PRO A 7 -24.08 39.60 18.63
CA PRO A 7 -24.12 39.37 17.20
C PRO A 7 -24.53 37.92 16.92
N ALA A 8 -25.48 37.74 16.00
CA ALA A 8 -25.92 36.43 15.56
C ALA A 8 -24.72 35.64 15.02
N HIS A 9 -24.38 34.53 15.69
CA HIS A 9 -23.41 33.57 15.17
C HIS A 9 -23.93 33.05 13.82
N HIS A 10 -23.31 33.47 12.72
CA HIS A 10 -23.53 32.83 11.43
C HIS A 10 -23.16 31.35 11.58
N PRO A 11 -24.09 30.41 11.30
CA PRO A 11 -23.76 29.00 11.30
C PRO A 11 -22.66 28.79 10.27
N SER A 12 -21.52 28.26 10.73
CA SER A 12 -20.44 27.87 9.82
C SER A 12 -21.02 26.93 8.76
N PRO A 13 -20.61 27.05 7.48
CA PRO A 13 -21.16 26.24 6.40
C PRO A 13 -21.11 24.77 6.79
N VAL A 14 -22.19 24.03 6.55
CA VAL A 14 -22.26 22.60 6.86
C VAL A 14 -21.30 21.88 5.92
N HIS A 15 -20.16 21.38 6.42
CA HIS A 15 -19.19 20.69 5.58
C HIS A 15 -19.62 19.23 5.40
N SER A 16 -19.94 18.85 4.16
CA SER A 16 -20.32 17.50 3.78
C SER A 16 -19.10 16.57 3.64
N GLY A 17 -19.35 15.26 3.51
CA GLY A 17 -18.29 14.30 3.16
C GLY A 17 -17.74 14.50 1.75
N GLU A 18 -18.57 15.02 0.84
CA GLU A 18 -18.14 15.37 -0.51
C GLU A 18 -17.16 16.54 -0.51
N ASP A 19 -17.40 17.55 0.33
CA ASP A 19 -16.48 18.68 0.50
C ASP A 19 -15.13 18.21 1.03
N PHE A 20 -15.11 17.22 1.94
CA PHE A 20 -13.86 16.62 2.41
C PHE A 20 -13.08 15.95 1.27
N LEU A 21 -13.72 15.13 0.44
CA LEU A 21 -13.04 14.47 -0.68
C LEU A 21 -12.53 15.50 -1.69
N MET A 22 -13.32 16.53 -1.98
CA MET A 22 -12.95 17.62 -2.86
C MET A 22 -11.73 18.39 -2.33
N GLU A 23 -11.75 18.80 -1.05
CA GLU A 23 -10.63 19.47 -0.39
C GLU A 23 -9.38 18.59 -0.35
N MET A 24 -9.54 17.30 -0.06
CA MET A 24 -8.43 16.35 -0.03
C MET A 24 -7.77 16.24 -1.41
N LEU A 25 -8.57 16.06 -2.47
CA LEU A 25 -8.07 16.00 -3.85
C LEU A 25 -7.45 17.32 -4.30
N ALA A 26 -8.10 18.45 -4.01
CA ALA A 26 -7.59 19.78 -4.30
C ALA A 26 -6.27 20.05 -3.56
N GLY A 27 -6.14 19.61 -2.31
CA GLY A 27 -4.89 19.67 -1.55
C GLY A 27 -3.77 18.83 -2.18
N MET A 28 -4.09 17.63 -2.67
CA MET A 28 -3.13 16.83 -3.43
C MET A 28 -2.74 17.54 -4.74
N ASP A 29 -3.69 18.10 -5.49
CA ASP A 29 -3.41 18.82 -6.73
C ASP A 29 -2.57 20.07 -6.51
N HIS A 30 -2.90 20.86 -5.49
CA HIS A 30 -2.14 22.04 -5.12
C HIS A 30 -0.69 21.68 -4.76
N HIS A 31 -0.50 20.63 -3.94
CA HIS A 31 0.84 20.16 -3.62
C HIS A 31 1.60 19.69 -4.87
N MET A 32 0.94 18.91 -5.73
CA MET A 32 1.57 18.44 -6.98
C MET A 32 1.89 19.58 -7.94
N GLN A 33 1.09 20.66 -7.97
CA GLN A 33 1.38 21.87 -8.74
C GLN A 33 2.62 22.59 -8.20
N GLN A 34 2.75 22.74 -6.88
CA GLN A 34 3.91 23.38 -6.25
C GLN A 34 5.23 22.68 -6.59
N VAL A 35 5.23 21.35 -6.69
CA VAL A 35 6.45 20.58 -7.02
C VAL A 35 6.62 20.32 -8.51
N ARG A 36 5.65 20.69 -9.36
CA ARG A 36 5.61 20.25 -10.76
C ARG A 36 6.79 20.76 -11.58
N ASP A 37 7.12 22.05 -11.43
CA ASP A 37 8.23 22.66 -12.16
C ASP A 37 9.56 22.03 -11.77
N THR A 38 9.74 21.73 -10.47
CA THR A 38 10.93 21.04 -9.97
C THR A 38 11.02 19.62 -10.51
N GLN A 39 9.90 18.88 -10.53
CA GLN A 39 9.83 17.54 -11.12
C GLN A 39 10.19 17.55 -12.62
N GLN A 40 9.62 18.48 -13.38
CA GLN A 40 9.90 18.62 -14.81
C GLN A 40 11.37 18.99 -15.07
N GLY A 41 11.92 19.93 -14.30
CA GLY A 41 13.34 20.30 -14.36
C GLY A 41 14.27 19.12 -14.05
N LEU A 42 13.94 18.32 -13.03
CA LEU A 42 14.72 17.15 -12.66
C LEU A 42 14.66 16.06 -13.73
N VAL A 43 13.48 15.78 -14.29
CA VAL A 43 13.30 14.83 -15.41
C VAL A 43 14.07 15.30 -16.64
N ALA A 44 14.03 16.59 -16.99
CA ALA A 44 14.78 17.14 -18.11
C ALA A 44 16.30 17.02 -17.91
N THR A 45 16.77 17.23 -16.67
CA THR A 45 18.19 17.06 -16.30
C THR A 45 18.61 15.60 -16.45
N VAL A 46 17.78 14.68 -15.97
CA VAL A 46 17.97 13.23 -16.15
C VAL A 46 18.00 12.84 -17.63
N GLU A 47 17.06 13.35 -18.43
CA GLU A 47 17.02 13.09 -19.87
C GLU A 47 18.30 13.59 -20.56
N LEU A 48 18.75 14.80 -20.24
CA LEU A 48 19.99 15.37 -20.76
C LEU A 48 21.20 14.48 -20.42
N ALA A 49 21.25 13.96 -19.19
CA ALA A 49 22.30 13.05 -18.78
C ALA A 49 22.24 11.72 -19.53
N CYS A 50 21.05 11.14 -19.72
CA CYS A 50 20.85 9.94 -20.53
C CYS A 50 21.31 10.16 -21.97
N ARG A 51 20.96 11.30 -22.59
CA ARG A 51 21.39 11.67 -23.94
C ARG A 51 22.91 11.77 -24.05
N ARG A 52 23.57 12.46 -23.11
CA ARG A 52 25.03 12.61 -23.09
C ARG A 52 25.77 11.29 -22.78
N ALA A 53 25.23 10.46 -21.89
CA ALA A 53 25.86 9.19 -21.51
C ALA A 53 25.75 8.10 -22.58
N LEU A 54 24.68 8.14 -23.39
CA LEU A 54 24.40 7.14 -24.42
C LEU A 54 24.71 7.62 -25.85
N ASP A 55 24.81 8.92 -26.07
CA ASP A 55 25.05 9.54 -27.38
C ASP A 55 24.11 8.96 -28.46
N ARG A 56 24.64 8.41 -29.56
CA ARG A 56 23.86 7.78 -30.64
C ARG A 56 22.99 6.60 -30.18
N HIS A 57 23.30 6.00 -29.03
CA HIS A 57 22.52 4.90 -28.46
C HIS A 57 21.32 5.39 -27.63
N PHE A 58 21.13 6.69 -27.43
CA PHE A 58 19.92 7.19 -26.77
C PHE A 58 18.68 6.98 -27.66
N GLY A 59 17.72 6.19 -27.18
CA GLY A 59 16.44 5.98 -27.85
C GLY A 59 15.45 7.06 -27.47
N ARG A 60 14.96 6.98 -26.24
CA ARG A 60 13.97 7.90 -25.65
C ARG A 60 13.93 7.73 -24.14
N LEU A 61 13.44 8.75 -23.43
CA LEU A 61 13.04 8.65 -22.03
C LEU A 61 11.51 8.62 -21.97
N VAL A 62 10.94 7.68 -21.20
CA VAL A 62 9.48 7.51 -21.10
C VAL A 62 9.07 7.62 -19.64
N LEU A 63 8.12 8.52 -19.35
CA LEU A 63 7.48 8.62 -18.05
C LEU A 63 6.59 7.38 -17.80
N VAL A 64 6.75 6.76 -16.64
CA VAL A 64 5.96 5.60 -16.21
C VAL A 64 5.46 5.80 -14.78
N GLY A 65 4.92 4.73 -14.17
CA GLY A 65 4.50 4.76 -12.78
C GLY A 65 3.36 5.73 -12.51
N SER A 66 3.29 6.24 -11.27
CA SER A 66 2.11 6.97 -10.82
C SER A 66 1.90 8.32 -11.52
N ALA A 67 2.99 8.96 -11.96
CA ALA A 67 2.95 10.20 -12.74
C ALA A 67 2.34 10.00 -14.12
N ALA A 68 2.74 8.96 -14.84
CA ALA A 68 2.15 8.63 -16.14
C ALA A 68 0.65 8.27 -16.02
N LEU A 69 0.24 7.69 -14.89
CA LEU A 69 -1.15 7.32 -14.61
C LEU A 69 -2.01 8.48 -14.07
N ARG A 70 -1.40 9.62 -13.71
CA ARG A 70 -2.02 10.73 -12.96
C ARG A 70 -2.66 10.31 -11.63
N VAL A 71 -2.07 9.31 -10.97
CA VAL A 71 -2.44 8.87 -9.62
C VAL A 71 -1.35 9.27 -8.62
N GLU A 72 -0.69 10.39 -8.88
CA GLU A 72 0.31 10.96 -7.98
C GLU A 72 -0.35 11.45 -6.69
N THR A 73 0.36 11.24 -5.59
CA THR A 73 0.01 11.75 -4.27
C THR A 73 1.22 12.51 -3.73
N PRO A 74 1.05 13.42 -2.76
CA PRO A 74 2.19 14.07 -2.13
C PRO A 74 3.30 13.09 -1.75
N GLY A 75 4.56 13.40 -2.10
CA GLY A 75 5.72 12.53 -1.90
C GLY A 75 5.80 11.30 -2.82
N SER A 76 5.02 11.23 -3.90
CA SER A 76 5.31 10.33 -5.02
C SER A 76 6.69 10.63 -5.61
N ASP A 77 7.42 9.58 -5.95
CA ASP A 77 8.52 9.62 -6.91
C ASP A 77 8.03 9.71 -8.36
N ILE A 78 8.94 10.08 -9.24
CA ILE A 78 8.77 10.12 -10.69
C ILE A 78 9.55 8.97 -11.31
N ASP A 79 8.84 8.01 -11.88
CA ASP A 79 9.45 6.85 -12.52
C ASP A 79 9.70 7.12 -14.01
N VAL A 80 10.92 6.85 -14.49
CA VAL A 80 11.25 6.94 -15.91
C VAL A 80 11.99 5.70 -16.42
N VAL A 81 11.75 5.36 -17.69
CA VAL A 81 12.49 4.32 -18.40
C VAL A 81 13.30 4.95 -19.53
N CYS A 82 14.62 4.79 -19.47
CA CYS A 82 15.53 5.16 -20.55
C CYS A 82 15.65 3.97 -21.52
N PHE A 83 15.15 4.13 -22.73
CA PHE A 83 15.29 3.14 -23.80
C PHE A 83 16.53 3.42 -24.64
N THR A 84 17.30 2.39 -24.90
CA THR A 84 18.47 2.43 -25.76
C THR A 84 18.13 2.05 -27.21
N ARG A 85 18.85 2.61 -28.18
CA ARG A 85 18.80 2.16 -29.58
C ARG A 85 19.70 0.96 -29.74
N ARG A 86 19.16 -0.12 -30.29
CA ARG A 86 19.96 -1.25 -30.74
C ARG A 86 20.61 -0.90 -32.07
N ASP A 87 21.91 -0.63 -32.05
CA ASP A 87 22.71 -0.66 -33.27
C ASP A 87 23.01 -2.13 -33.59
N ARG A 88 22.93 -2.54 -34.86
CA ARG A 88 23.12 -3.94 -35.26
C ARG A 88 24.53 -4.46 -34.93
N HIS A 89 25.49 -3.56 -34.73
CA HIS A 89 26.90 -3.91 -34.56
C HIS A 89 27.45 -3.66 -33.15
N GLU A 90 26.73 -2.96 -32.26
CA GLU A 90 27.27 -2.58 -30.94
C GLU A 90 26.24 -2.70 -29.83
N ALA A 91 26.53 -3.56 -28.84
CA ALA A 91 25.72 -3.68 -27.65
C ALA A 91 26.04 -2.54 -26.67
N VAL A 92 25.01 -1.84 -26.19
CA VAL A 92 25.15 -0.71 -25.24
C VAL A 92 25.69 -1.17 -23.87
N GLY A 93 25.59 -2.46 -23.58
CA GLY A 93 26.03 -3.11 -22.34
C GLY A 93 24.86 -3.49 -21.43
N LEU A 94 25.17 -4.00 -20.25
CA LEU A 94 24.16 -4.33 -19.24
C LEU A 94 23.48 -3.05 -18.71
N PRO A 95 22.18 -3.10 -18.31
CA PRO A 95 21.44 -1.97 -17.75
C PRO A 95 22.19 -1.21 -16.64
N VAL A 96 22.84 -1.93 -15.72
CA VAL A 96 23.63 -1.32 -14.64
C VAL A 96 24.81 -0.50 -15.16
N ASN A 97 25.47 -0.94 -16.23
CA ASN A 97 26.60 -0.21 -16.80
C ASN A 97 26.13 1.10 -17.45
N VAL A 98 24.95 1.07 -18.09
CA VAL A 98 24.30 2.29 -18.59
C VAL A 98 24.00 3.25 -17.44
N LEU A 99 23.37 2.77 -16.36
CA LEU A 99 23.06 3.59 -15.19
C LEU A 99 24.32 4.20 -14.54
N ARG A 100 25.43 3.47 -14.47
CA ARG A 100 26.72 4.00 -14.00
C ARG A 100 27.22 5.14 -14.88
N ARG A 101 27.12 5.03 -16.21
CA ARG A 101 27.49 6.12 -17.13
C ARG A 101 26.58 7.34 -16.94
N VAL A 102 25.26 7.13 -16.83
CA VAL A 102 24.29 8.19 -16.56
C VAL A 102 24.60 8.90 -15.24
N HIS A 103 24.88 8.14 -14.19
CA HIS A 103 25.27 8.68 -12.88
C HIS A 103 26.54 9.54 -12.95
N TRP A 104 27.56 9.12 -13.70
CA TRP A 104 28.77 9.93 -13.90
C TRP A 104 28.46 11.25 -14.63
N VAL A 105 27.69 11.19 -15.71
CA VAL A 105 27.29 12.39 -16.45
C VAL A 105 26.43 13.32 -15.60
N LEU A 106 25.51 12.80 -14.79
CA LEU A 106 24.73 13.58 -13.84
C LEU A 106 25.62 14.28 -12.82
N LYS A 107 26.62 13.60 -12.26
CA LYS A 107 27.59 14.21 -11.35
C LYS A 107 28.31 15.40 -12.00
N GLU A 108 28.73 15.27 -13.26
CA GLU A 108 29.40 16.37 -13.97
C GLU A 108 28.44 17.52 -14.29
N LEU A 109 27.20 17.22 -14.68
CA LEU A 109 26.15 18.23 -14.88
C LEU A 109 25.88 19.01 -13.60
N VAL A 110 25.69 18.33 -12.46
CA VAL A 110 25.39 18.96 -11.17
C VAL A 110 26.56 19.82 -10.68
N LYS A 111 27.81 19.38 -10.87
CA LYS A 111 29.00 20.17 -10.51
C LYS A 111 29.08 21.52 -11.24
N GLN A 112 28.58 21.61 -12.46
CA GLN A 112 28.54 22.87 -13.22
C GLN A 112 27.60 23.90 -12.58
N TYR A 113 26.68 23.45 -11.72
CA TYR A 113 25.74 24.29 -10.98
C TYR A 113 26.11 24.29 -9.48
N SER A 114 27.30 24.83 -9.14
CA SER A 114 27.92 24.77 -7.80
C SER A 114 26.96 25.07 -6.64
N ASP A 115 26.04 26.01 -6.83
CA ASP A 115 25.09 26.47 -5.82
C ASP A 115 24.03 25.41 -5.44
N TYR A 116 23.81 24.42 -6.31
CA TYR A 116 22.80 23.37 -6.16
C TYR A 116 23.39 22.00 -5.80
N SER A 117 24.72 21.85 -5.78
CA SER A 117 25.35 20.58 -5.41
C SER A 117 24.88 19.98 -4.07
N PRO A 118 24.62 20.75 -2.98
CA PRO A 118 24.17 20.14 -1.72
C PRO A 118 22.69 19.72 -1.73
N THR A 119 21.91 20.15 -2.73
CA THR A 119 20.51 19.75 -2.87
C THR A 119 20.32 18.50 -3.74
N PHE A 120 21.39 17.95 -4.32
CA PHE A 120 21.32 16.72 -5.07
C PHE A 120 21.91 15.54 -4.30
N SER A 121 21.19 14.42 -4.28
CA SER A 121 21.76 13.12 -3.94
C SER A 121 21.42 12.09 -5.01
N MET A 122 22.34 11.17 -5.26
CA MET A 122 22.18 10.11 -6.23
C MET A 122 22.53 8.78 -5.58
N GLU A 123 21.70 7.78 -5.81
CA GLU A 123 21.85 6.43 -5.28
C GLU A 123 21.65 5.42 -6.41
N LEU A 124 22.68 4.65 -6.71
CA LEU A 124 22.57 3.52 -7.64
C LEU A 124 22.26 2.26 -6.84
N ILE A 125 21.10 1.67 -7.10
CA ILE A 125 20.67 0.41 -6.53
C ILE A 125 20.88 -0.64 -7.61
N ASP A 126 22.03 -1.33 -7.57
CA ASP A 126 22.46 -2.25 -8.63
C ASP A 126 22.31 -3.74 -8.29
N ASP A 127 21.96 -4.08 -7.05
CA ASP A 127 21.70 -5.42 -6.54
C ASP A 127 20.21 -5.82 -6.63
N ALA A 128 19.32 -4.88 -6.96
CA ALA A 128 17.92 -5.15 -7.20
C ALA A 128 17.71 -5.96 -8.50
N ARG A 129 16.61 -6.73 -8.56
CA ARG A 129 16.19 -7.47 -9.76
C ARG A 129 16.14 -6.57 -11.01
N VAL A 130 15.72 -5.33 -10.82
CA VAL A 130 15.79 -4.27 -11.82
C VAL A 130 16.67 -3.18 -11.25
N PRO A 131 17.91 -3.01 -11.74
CA PRO A 131 18.77 -1.93 -11.31
C PRO A 131 18.10 -0.57 -11.58
N ILE A 132 18.19 0.33 -10.60
CA ILE A 132 17.67 1.69 -10.72
C ILE A 132 18.70 2.72 -10.25
N LEU A 133 18.71 3.89 -10.90
CA LEU A 133 19.40 5.08 -10.41
C LEU A 133 18.35 6.04 -9.86
N ARG A 134 18.35 6.25 -8.55
CA ARG A 134 17.51 7.24 -7.88
C ARG A 134 18.26 8.57 -7.81
N VAL A 135 17.63 9.62 -8.32
CA VAL A 135 18.13 11.00 -8.29
C VAL A 135 17.16 11.82 -7.44
N ILE A 136 17.67 12.43 -6.38
CA ILE A 136 16.87 13.19 -5.42
C ILE A 136 17.31 14.65 -5.50
N TRP A 137 16.33 15.55 -5.62
CA TRP A 137 16.47 16.98 -5.48
C TRP A 137 15.78 17.46 -4.19
N GLY A 138 16.49 18.27 -3.41
CA GLY A 138 16.06 18.82 -2.14
C GLY A 138 17.04 18.47 -1.02
N SER A 139 17.19 19.36 -0.04
CA SER A 139 18.07 19.09 1.10
C SER A 139 17.48 17.98 1.98
N PRO A 140 18.27 16.97 2.39
CA PRO A 140 17.85 16.02 3.42
C PRO A 140 17.48 16.70 4.73
N ALA A 141 18.11 17.84 5.04
CA ALA A 141 17.80 18.64 6.23
C ALA A 141 16.46 19.37 6.10
N ALA A 142 15.98 19.63 4.88
CA ALA A 142 14.68 20.22 4.64
C ALA A 142 13.52 19.28 4.97
N ALA A 143 13.78 17.97 5.15
CA ALA A 143 12.80 17.03 5.69
C ALA A 143 12.32 17.40 7.11
N ARG A 144 13.01 18.29 7.82
CA ARG A 144 12.55 18.85 9.10
C ARG A 144 11.43 19.87 8.93
N TRP A 145 11.26 20.44 7.74
CA TRP A 145 10.20 21.39 7.44
C TRP A 145 9.04 20.64 6.76
N PRO A 146 7.82 20.75 7.29
CA PRO A 146 6.66 20.02 6.76
C PRO A 146 6.36 20.28 5.27
N GLN A 147 6.88 21.38 4.71
CA GLN A 147 6.54 21.87 3.38
C GLN A 147 7.57 21.52 2.30
N ALA A 148 8.80 21.16 2.66
CA ALA A 148 9.87 20.90 1.70
C ALA A 148 10.05 19.39 1.49
N HIS A 149 9.22 18.82 0.62
CA HIS A 149 9.37 17.41 0.25
C HIS A 149 10.44 17.26 -0.85
N PRO A 150 11.45 16.40 -0.64
CA PRO A 150 12.41 16.10 -1.69
C PRO A 150 11.69 15.45 -2.88
N VAL A 151 12.09 15.84 -4.08
CA VAL A 151 11.60 15.27 -5.33
C VAL A 151 12.57 14.17 -5.75
N ALA A 152 12.07 12.97 -6.03
CA ALA A 152 12.87 11.85 -6.48
C ALA A 152 12.47 11.44 -7.91
N VAL A 153 13.47 11.14 -8.74
CA VAL A 153 13.31 10.50 -10.06
C VAL A 153 14.04 9.17 -10.04
N ASP A 154 13.33 8.08 -10.33
CA ASP A 154 13.88 6.73 -10.42
C ASP A 154 14.04 6.33 -11.88
N ILE A 155 15.27 6.01 -12.28
CA ILE A 155 15.63 5.69 -13.67
C ILE A 155 15.90 4.21 -13.79
N SER A 156 15.19 3.54 -14.69
CA SER A 156 15.52 2.18 -15.15
C SER A 156 15.87 2.17 -16.63
N VAL A 157 16.54 1.13 -17.12
CA VAL A 157 16.99 1.01 -18.51
C VAL A 157 16.30 -0.17 -19.18
N ASP A 158 15.73 0.09 -20.36
CA ASP A 158 15.11 -0.89 -21.26
C ASP A 158 14.03 -1.78 -20.61
N GLN A 159 13.33 -1.27 -19.60
CA GLN A 159 12.21 -1.95 -18.95
C GLN A 159 10.88 -1.66 -19.67
N SER A 160 10.39 -2.60 -20.49
CA SER A 160 9.12 -2.39 -21.21
C SER A 160 7.89 -2.48 -20.31
N ARG A 161 7.91 -3.33 -19.28
CA ARG A 161 6.71 -3.67 -18.47
C ARG A 161 6.02 -2.45 -17.86
N PRO A 162 6.71 -1.49 -17.22
CA PRO A 162 6.04 -0.30 -16.69
C PRO A 162 5.33 0.53 -17.77
N VAL A 163 5.86 0.55 -19.00
CA VAL A 163 5.21 1.22 -20.15
C VAL A 163 3.96 0.47 -20.57
N ASP A 164 4.02 -0.86 -20.60
CA ASP A 164 2.88 -1.71 -20.95
C ASP A 164 1.77 -1.60 -19.90
N HIS A 165 2.12 -1.48 -18.61
CA HIS A 165 1.14 -1.19 -17.54
C HIS A 165 0.46 0.16 -17.78
N VAL A 166 1.21 1.23 -18.05
CA VAL A 166 0.63 2.55 -18.36
C VAL A 166 -0.35 2.47 -19.52
N ARG A 167 0.03 1.80 -20.60
CA ARG A 167 -0.84 1.59 -21.77
C ARG A 167 -2.08 0.80 -21.41
N TRP A 168 -1.96 -0.23 -20.59
CA TRP A 168 -3.10 -1.03 -20.13
C TRP A 168 -4.08 -0.17 -19.32
N PHE A 169 -3.60 0.60 -18.34
CA PHE A 169 -4.44 1.52 -17.55
C PHE A 169 -5.11 2.59 -18.43
N GLN A 170 -4.43 3.07 -19.48
CA GLN A 170 -5.02 3.99 -20.46
C GLN A 170 -6.14 3.34 -21.28
N ARG A 171 -5.98 2.07 -21.70
CA ARG A 171 -7.00 1.33 -22.45
C ARG A 171 -8.27 1.11 -21.64
N VAL A 172 -8.14 0.78 -20.35
CA VAL A 172 -9.29 0.55 -19.46
C VAL A 172 -9.89 1.86 -18.90
N GLY A 173 -9.46 3.03 -19.41
CA GLY A 173 -10.00 4.33 -18.99
C GLY A 173 -9.63 4.74 -17.56
N ALA A 174 -8.65 4.08 -16.95
CA ALA A 174 -8.17 4.37 -15.59
C ALA A 174 -7.01 5.37 -15.57
N ALA A 175 -6.48 5.75 -16.74
CA ALA A 175 -5.49 6.81 -16.91
C ALA A 175 -5.77 7.62 -18.19
N PRO A 176 -5.35 8.91 -18.27
CA PRO A 176 -5.55 9.71 -19.47
C PRO A 176 -4.81 9.18 -20.68
N CYS A 177 -5.49 9.12 -21.83
CA CYS A 177 -4.88 8.77 -23.10
C CYS A 177 -4.18 10.00 -23.73
N PRO A 178 -2.89 9.91 -24.13
CA PRO A 178 -2.17 11.04 -24.72
C PRO A 178 -2.78 11.60 -26.00
N LYS A 179 -3.57 10.79 -26.72
CA LYS A 179 -4.23 11.17 -27.98
C LYS A 179 -5.58 11.86 -27.78
N ALA A 180 -6.15 11.77 -26.58
CA ALA A 180 -7.43 12.39 -26.26
C ALA A 180 -7.18 13.78 -25.64
N PRO A 181 -8.06 14.77 -25.86
CA PRO A 181 -8.01 16.00 -25.09
C PRO A 181 -8.12 15.66 -23.60
N PRO A 182 -7.34 16.31 -22.72
CA PRO A 182 -7.43 16.08 -21.29
C PRO A 182 -8.86 16.36 -20.83
N PRO A 183 -9.52 15.42 -20.12
CA PRO A 183 -10.88 15.66 -19.67
C PRO A 183 -10.88 16.81 -18.64
N LEU A 184 -11.97 17.58 -18.60
CA LEU A 184 -12.14 18.68 -17.63
C LEU A 184 -12.09 18.17 -16.19
N VAL A 185 -12.55 16.93 -15.98
CA VAL A 185 -12.55 16.24 -14.68
C VAL A 185 -11.86 14.89 -14.88
N ALA A 186 -10.99 14.50 -13.95
CA ALA A 186 -10.35 13.20 -13.99
C ALA A 186 -11.41 12.07 -13.94
N PRO A 187 -11.20 10.95 -14.65
CA PRO A 187 -12.11 9.81 -14.58
C PRO A 187 -12.32 9.34 -13.14
N LEU A 188 -13.54 8.91 -12.80
CA LEU A 188 -13.90 8.41 -11.47
C LEU A 188 -12.97 7.30 -10.99
N VAL A 189 -12.59 6.39 -11.89
CA VAL A 189 -11.64 5.31 -11.60
C VAL A 189 -10.30 5.90 -11.18
N THR A 190 -9.74 6.86 -11.94
CA THR A 190 -8.48 7.54 -11.59
C THR A 190 -8.55 8.23 -10.22
N LEU A 191 -9.66 8.89 -9.89
CA LEU A 191 -9.86 9.51 -8.57
C LEU A 191 -9.89 8.46 -7.45
N THR A 192 -10.54 7.32 -7.69
CA THR A 192 -10.58 6.18 -6.76
C THR A 192 -9.17 5.61 -6.55
N LEU A 193 -8.41 5.38 -7.62
CA LEU A 193 -7.02 4.92 -7.57
C LEU A 193 -6.13 5.85 -6.73
N ARG A 194 -6.28 7.16 -6.93
CA ARG A 194 -5.52 8.17 -6.19
C ARG A 194 -5.89 8.19 -4.71
N CYS A 195 -7.18 8.08 -4.37
CA CYS A 195 -7.64 7.98 -2.98
C CYS A 195 -7.15 6.70 -2.31
N VAL A 196 -7.22 5.54 -2.97
CA VAL A 196 -6.67 4.28 -2.44
C VAL A 196 -5.18 4.41 -2.21
N LYS A 197 -4.41 4.93 -3.17
CA LYS A 197 -2.97 5.16 -2.98
C LYS A 197 -2.67 6.12 -1.83
N TRP A 198 -3.47 7.18 -1.69
CA TRP A 198 -3.34 8.10 -0.56
C TRP A 198 -3.61 7.40 0.76
N TRP A 199 -4.67 6.61 0.86
CA TRP A 199 -4.98 5.79 2.03
C TRP A 199 -3.82 4.84 2.37
N LEU A 200 -3.22 4.16 1.38
CA LEU A 200 -2.04 3.32 1.60
C LEU A 200 -0.90 4.10 2.28
N LYS A 201 -0.68 5.36 1.85
CA LYS A 201 0.34 6.23 2.44
C LYS A 201 -0.04 6.67 3.85
N GLN A 202 -1.25 7.20 4.03
CA GLN A 202 -1.73 7.71 5.33
C GLN A 202 -1.71 6.62 6.39
N ARG A 203 -2.17 5.41 6.03
CA ARG A 203 -2.23 4.27 6.93
C ARG A 203 -0.97 3.42 6.92
N GLN A 204 0.10 3.90 6.29
CA GLN A 204 1.40 3.22 6.20
C GLN A 204 1.25 1.73 5.90
N ILE A 205 0.44 1.40 4.90
CA ILE A 205 0.27 0.02 4.48
C ILE A 205 1.63 -0.47 3.96
N PRO A 206 2.14 -1.62 4.44
CA PRO A 206 3.47 -2.08 4.09
C PRO A 206 3.67 -2.15 2.59
N ARG A 207 4.78 -1.58 2.11
CA ARG A 207 5.15 -1.63 0.68
C ARG A 207 5.85 -2.94 0.36
N THR A 208 6.09 -3.22 -0.92
CA THR A 208 6.83 -4.43 -1.34
C THR A 208 8.19 -4.58 -0.68
N LYS A 209 8.94 -3.49 -0.51
CA LYS A 209 10.24 -3.52 0.18
C LYS A 209 10.14 -3.95 1.66
N GLU A 210 8.97 -3.81 2.27
CA GLU A 210 8.68 -4.21 3.64
C GLU A 210 7.95 -5.56 3.71
N GLY A 211 7.70 -6.23 2.57
CA GLY A 211 6.95 -7.49 2.50
C GLY A 211 5.42 -7.33 2.44
N GLY A 212 4.94 -6.20 1.94
CA GLY A 212 3.54 -6.00 1.57
C GLY A 212 3.28 -6.06 0.06
N LEU A 213 2.08 -5.69 -0.36
CA LEU A 213 1.70 -5.68 -1.78
C LEU A 213 2.29 -4.46 -2.52
N PRO A 214 2.71 -4.61 -3.79
CA PRO A 214 3.11 -3.45 -4.59
C PRO A 214 1.90 -2.55 -4.87
N THR A 215 2.14 -1.25 -5.01
CA THR A 215 1.07 -0.28 -5.30
C THR A 215 0.26 -0.67 -6.53
N ILE A 216 0.89 -1.21 -7.58
CA ILE A 216 0.16 -1.66 -8.78
C ILE A 216 -0.89 -2.75 -8.47
N ALA A 217 -0.64 -3.66 -7.53
CA ALA A 217 -1.62 -4.68 -7.15
C ALA A 217 -2.85 -4.04 -6.50
N TRP A 218 -2.64 -3.06 -5.61
CA TRP A 218 -3.73 -2.27 -5.02
C TRP A 218 -4.52 -1.47 -6.06
N LEU A 219 -3.84 -0.90 -7.06
CA LEU A 219 -4.51 -0.17 -8.13
C LEU A 219 -5.36 -1.11 -8.99
N LEU A 220 -4.86 -2.31 -9.30
CA LEU A 220 -5.62 -3.33 -10.02
C LEU A 220 -6.85 -3.79 -9.22
N MET A 221 -6.71 -4.03 -7.92
CA MET A 221 -7.84 -4.32 -7.03
C MET A 221 -8.92 -3.22 -7.08
N ALA A 222 -8.50 -1.95 -7.09
CA ALA A 222 -9.44 -0.83 -7.21
C ALA A 222 -10.08 -0.73 -8.61
N VAL A 223 -9.34 -0.99 -9.70
CA VAL A 223 -9.94 -1.09 -11.05
C VAL A 223 -10.97 -2.21 -11.11
N HIS A 224 -10.67 -3.39 -10.55
CA HIS A 224 -11.59 -4.51 -10.49
C HIS A 224 -12.91 -4.11 -9.84
N VAL A 225 -12.87 -3.54 -8.63
CA VAL A 225 -14.08 -3.14 -7.92
C VAL A 225 -14.86 -2.07 -8.68
N CYS A 226 -14.17 -1.09 -9.27
CA CYS A 226 -14.84 -0.07 -10.11
C CYS A 226 -15.49 -0.66 -11.37
N SER A 227 -15.07 -1.83 -11.83
CA SER A 227 -15.65 -2.53 -12.98
C SER A 227 -16.81 -3.47 -12.62
N LEU A 228 -17.09 -3.69 -11.33
CA LEU A 228 -18.20 -4.52 -10.90
C LEU A 228 -19.54 -3.83 -11.20
N PRO A 229 -20.59 -4.56 -11.63
CA PRO A 229 -21.90 -3.99 -11.94
C PRO A 229 -22.47 -3.17 -10.80
N GLU A 230 -22.37 -3.66 -9.56
CA GLU A 230 -22.93 -3.00 -8.38
C GLU A 230 -22.25 -1.66 -8.08
N ALA A 231 -20.94 -1.59 -8.29
CA ALA A 231 -20.18 -0.35 -8.13
C ALA A 231 -20.50 0.65 -9.25
N HIS A 232 -20.70 0.16 -10.47
CA HIS A 232 -21.07 0.96 -11.62
C HIS A 232 -22.47 1.58 -11.45
N GLU A 233 -23.46 0.79 -11.03
CA GLU A 233 -24.82 1.26 -10.77
C GLU A 233 -24.86 2.34 -9.69
N GLN A 234 -24.13 2.16 -8.59
CA GLN A 234 -24.02 3.16 -7.53
C GLN A 234 -23.34 4.44 -8.01
N ALA A 235 -22.30 4.32 -8.82
CA ALA A 235 -21.62 5.47 -9.42
C ALA A 235 -22.52 6.23 -10.39
N LEU A 236 -23.34 5.52 -11.19
CA LEU A 236 -24.28 6.13 -12.14
C LEU A 236 -25.39 6.92 -11.43
N GLN A 237 -25.89 6.42 -10.30
CA GLN A 237 -26.83 7.16 -9.45
C GLN A 237 -26.20 8.46 -8.93
N GLY A 238 -24.89 8.47 -8.75
CA GLY A 238 -24.09 9.64 -8.37
C GLY A 238 -23.62 10.53 -9.52
N CYS A 239 -24.02 10.31 -10.79
CA CYS A 239 -23.47 11.04 -11.94
C CYS A 239 -23.56 12.57 -11.84
N GLN A 240 -24.57 13.11 -11.15
CA GLN A 240 -24.71 14.56 -10.94
C GLN A 240 -23.83 15.08 -9.79
N ARG A 241 -23.26 14.18 -8.98
CA ARG A 241 -22.47 14.45 -7.78
C ARG A 241 -21.20 13.59 -7.80
N PRO A 242 -20.15 14.02 -8.53
CA PRO A 242 -18.94 13.21 -8.72
C PRO A 242 -18.27 12.74 -7.42
N MET A 243 -18.36 13.54 -6.35
CA MET A 243 -17.80 13.17 -5.04
C MET A 243 -18.65 12.13 -4.31
N ALA A 244 -19.98 12.13 -4.48
CA ALA A 244 -20.84 11.06 -4.00
C ALA A 244 -20.55 9.74 -4.73
N ALA A 245 -20.36 9.79 -6.05
CA ALA A 245 -19.94 8.62 -6.83
C ALA A 245 -18.57 8.09 -6.37
N LEU A 246 -17.61 8.98 -6.11
CA LEU A 246 -16.29 8.61 -5.58
C LEU A 246 -16.40 7.96 -4.20
N LEU A 247 -17.21 8.53 -3.30
CA LEU A 247 -17.46 7.96 -1.98
C LEU A 247 -18.07 6.55 -2.09
N ALA A 248 -19.03 6.34 -3.00
CA ALA A 248 -19.63 5.04 -3.25
C ALA A 248 -18.62 4.02 -3.80
N SER A 249 -17.75 4.43 -4.73
CA SER A 249 -16.67 3.59 -5.26
C SER A 249 -15.68 3.20 -4.16
N LEU A 250 -15.30 4.13 -3.28
CA LEU A 250 -14.44 3.84 -2.13
C LEU A 250 -15.11 2.89 -1.13
N ALA A 251 -16.36 3.14 -0.78
CA ALA A 251 -17.13 2.26 0.12
C ALA A 251 -17.25 0.84 -0.46
N SER A 252 -17.47 0.72 -1.77
CA SER A 252 -17.48 -0.57 -2.48
C SER A 252 -16.12 -1.26 -2.43
N PHE A 253 -15.02 -0.53 -2.69
CA PHE A 253 -13.66 -1.08 -2.61
C PHE A 253 -13.36 -1.66 -1.22
N PHE A 254 -13.56 -0.86 -0.17
CA PHE A 254 -13.26 -1.31 1.19
C PHE A 254 -14.19 -2.44 1.63
N ARG A 255 -15.48 -2.39 1.30
CA ARG A 255 -16.42 -3.47 1.64
C ARG A 255 -16.06 -4.79 0.94
N HIS A 256 -15.71 -4.73 -0.35
CA HIS A 256 -15.33 -5.91 -1.13
C HIS A 256 -14.13 -6.63 -0.50
N TYR A 257 -13.09 -5.87 -0.13
CA TYR A 257 -11.86 -6.40 0.46
C TYR A 257 -11.82 -6.39 2.01
N ALA A 258 -12.91 -6.03 2.68
CA ALA A 258 -13.04 -6.16 4.15
C ALA A 258 -13.64 -7.51 4.56
N ALA A 259 -14.32 -8.20 3.64
CA ALA A 259 -14.99 -9.46 3.95
C ALA A 259 -13.98 -10.56 4.33
N LEU A 260 -14.39 -11.50 5.19
CA LEU A 260 -13.55 -12.64 5.56
C LEU A 260 -13.19 -13.46 4.31
N GLY A 261 -11.89 -13.78 4.16
CA GLY A 261 -11.37 -14.53 3.02
C GLY A 261 -11.38 -13.78 1.68
N CYS A 262 -11.67 -12.48 1.63
CA CYS A 262 -11.69 -11.71 0.37
C CYS A 262 -10.32 -11.59 -0.33
N LEU A 263 -9.23 -11.83 0.40
CA LEU A 263 -7.88 -11.90 -0.15
C LEU A 263 -7.47 -13.34 -0.48
N ASP A 264 -8.38 -14.33 -0.40
CA ASP A 264 -8.08 -15.73 -0.75
C ASP A 264 -8.56 -16.08 -2.16
N GLY A 265 -7.69 -15.85 -3.14
CA GLY A 265 -8.03 -16.09 -4.54
C GLY A 265 -7.11 -15.40 -5.53
N VAL A 266 -7.50 -15.47 -6.80
CA VAL A 266 -6.74 -14.95 -7.93
C VAL A 266 -7.55 -13.85 -8.61
N LEU A 267 -7.01 -12.63 -8.63
CA LEU A 267 -7.51 -11.54 -9.43
C LEU A 267 -6.88 -11.59 -10.82
N GLN A 268 -7.72 -11.63 -11.85
CA GLN A 268 -7.30 -11.64 -13.24
C GLN A 268 -8.12 -10.65 -14.07
N PHE A 269 -7.52 -10.19 -15.16
CA PHE A 269 -8.16 -9.29 -16.13
C PHE A 269 -8.16 -9.94 -17.51
N ALA A 270 -9.19 -9.66 -18.29
CA ALA A 270 -9.14 -9.96 -19.71
C ALA A 270 -7.98 -9.19 -20.38
N PRO A 271 -7.36 -9.72 -21.45
CA PRO A 271 -6.22 -9.06 -22.11
C PRO A 271 -6.53 -7.66 -22.64
N ASP A 272 -7.77 -7.46 -23.12
CA ASP A 272 -8.28 -6.16 -23.57
C ASP A 272 -8.69 -5.23 -22.41
N GLY A 273 -8.73 -5.76 -21.19
CA GLY A 273 -9.17 -5.08 -19.98
C GLY A 273 -10.67 -4.80 -19.93
N SER A 274 -11.46 -5.44 -20.80
CA SER A 274 -12.93 -5.28 -20.86
C SER A 274 -13.64 -5.85 -19.64
N SER A 275 -13.03 -6.83 -18.99
CA SER A 275 -13.58 -7.51 -17.83
C SER A 275 -12.47 -7.90 -16.85
N SER A 276 -12.88 -8.17 -15.63
CA SER A 276 -12.03 -8.68 -14.57
C SER A 276 -12.79 -9.69 -13.73
N GLU A 277 -12.07 -10.64 -13.15
CA GLU A 277 -12.65 -11.72 -12.38
C GLU A 277 -11.78 -11.98 -11.15
N PHE A 278 -12.41 -12.07 -9.99
CA PHE A 278 -11.77 -12.56 -8.78
C PHE A 278 -12.24 -13.98 -8.48
N ARG A 279 -11.39 -14.96 -8.80
CA ARG A 279 -11.66 -16.37 -8.53
C ARG A 279 -11.22 -16.70 -7.12
N ARG A 280 -12.18 -16.82 -6.21
CA ARG A 280 -11.92 -17.35 -4.87
C ARG A 280 -11.35 -18.76 -4.97
N ARG A 281 -10.37 -19.08 -4.12
CA ARG A 281 -9.87 -20.45 -4.07
C ARG A 281 -10.97 -21.35 -3.52
N ASN A 282 -11.32 -22.39 -4.27
CA ASN A 282 -12.22 -23.42 -3.76
C ASN A 282 -11.46 -24.33 -2.81
N ALA A 283 -12.04 -24.67 -1.66
CA ALA A 283 -11.42 -25.60 -0.71
C ALA A 283 -11.11 -26.97 -1.36
N SER A 284 -11.93 -27.38 -2.34
CA SER A 284 -11.76 -28.63 -3.10
C SER A 284 -10.50 -28.68 -3.97
N THR A 285 -9.95 -27.54 -4.42
CA THR A 285 -8.78 -27.51 -5.30
C THR A 285 -7.46 -27.52 -4.53
N ARG A 286 -7.48 -27.49 -3.19
CA ARG A 286 -6.26 -27.55 -2.37
C ARG A 286 -5.62 -28.94 -2.46
N PRO A 287 -4.31 -29.05 -2.79
CA PRO A 287 -3.61 -30.32 -2.83
C PRO A 287 -3.79 -31.07 -1.52
N ARG A 288 -4.19 -32.36 -1.57
CA ARG A 288 -4.53 -33.16 -0.39
C ARG A 288 -3.41 -33.27 0.66
N GLY A 289 -2.15 -33.03 0.26
CA GLY A 289 -0.98 -33.08 1.14
C GLY A 289 -0.65 -31.79 1.88
N ASP A 290 -1.20 -30.64 1.48
CA ASP A 290 -0.89 -29.32 2.06
C ASP A 290 -2.01 -28.79 2.98
N ARG A 291 -3.04 -29.62 3.24
CA ARG A 291 -4.28 -29.19 3.90
C ARG A 291 -4.12 -28.78 5.36
N ALA A 292 -3.00 -29.12 6.00
CA ALA A 292 -2.80 -28.88 7.42
C ALA A 292 -2.09 -27.55 7.74
N SER A 293 -1.27 -26.99 6.84
CA SER A 293 -0.35 -25.91 7.23
C SER A 293 -0.93 -24.50 7.06
N ASP A 294 -1.55 -24.15 5.93
CA ASP A 294 -1.86 -22.74 5.65
C ASP A 294 -3.36 -22.46 5.53
N SER A 295 -3.96 -22.15 6.68
CA SER A 295 -5.29 -21.55 6.74
C SER A 295 -5.31 -20.05 6.42
N TRP A 296 -4.20 -19.53 5.92
CA TRP A 296 -4.07 -18.16 5.46
C TRP A 296 -4.49 -18.03 4.01
N ALA A 297 -4.86 -16.80 3.63
CA ALA A 297 -5.21 -16.53 2.26
C ALA A 297 -3.96 -16.63 1.39
N GLU A 298 -4.07 -17.22 0.20
CA GLU A 298 -3.07 -17.00 -0.84
C GLU A 298 -3.69 -16.10 -1.89
N PHE A 299 -3.31 -14.83 -1.82
CA PHE A 299 -3.73 -13.79 -2.73
C PHE A 299 -2.81 -13.74 -3.94
N ALA A 300 -3.37 -13.76 -5.14
CA ALA A 300 -2.63 -13.52 -6.37
C ALA A 300 -3.30 -12.42 -7.19
N VAL A 301 -2.48 -11.57 -7.82
CA VAL A 301 -2.92 -10.58 -8.79
C VAL A 301 -2.12 -10.82 -10.06
N LEU A 302 -2.76 -11.36 -11.10
CA LEU A 302 -2.08 -11.65 -12.35
C LEU A 302 -1.80 -10.35 -13.12
N ASP A 303 -0.58 -10.22 -13.63
CA ASP A 303 -0.16 -9.09 -14.44
C ASP A 303 -0.98 -9.03 -15.74
N PRO A 304 -1.81 -8.00 -15.95
CA PRO A 304 -2.70 -7.94 -17.10
C PRO A 304 -1.97 -7.61 -18.41
N THR A 305 -0.65 -7.37 -18.37
CA THR A 305 0.19 -7.17 -19.57
C THR A 305 0.82 -8.46 -20.08
N ARG A 306 0.53 -9.59 -19.42
CA ARG A 306 1.02 -10.93 -19.79
C ARG A 306 -0.15 -11.79 -20.22
N GLU A 307 0.01 -12.50 -21.33
CA GLU A 307 -0.98 -13.44 -21.86
C GLU A 307 -0.48 -14.89 -21.72
N GLY A 308 -1.42 -15.83 -21.58
CA GLY A 308 -1.15 -17.27 -21.64
C GLY A 308 -0.40 -17.84 -20.42
N SER A 309 0.47 -18.82 -20.67
CA SER A 309 1.23 -19.56 -19.64
C SER A 309 2.29 -18.72 -18.91
N GLU A 310 2.52 -17.47 -19.34
CA GLU A 310 3.44 -16.53 -18.70
C GLU A 310 2.77 -15.62 -17.66
N SER A 311 1.60 -15.99 -17.14
CA SER A 311 0.91 -15.19 -16.12
C SER A 311 1.83 -14.94 -14.92
N LEU A 312 2.16 -13.67 -14.68
CA LEU A 312 3.03 -13.27 -13.58
C LEU A 312 2.18 -12.82 -12.40
N ASN A 313 2.36 -13.44 -11.24
CA ASN A 313 1.75 -12.93 -10.02
C ASN A 313 2.49 -11.68 -9.52
N LEU A 314 1.79 -10.55 -9.45
CA LEU A 314 2.28 -9.28 -8.92
C LEU A 314 2.20 -9.21 -7.39
N ALA A 315 1.37 -10.03 -6.75
CA ALA A 315 1.23 -10.09 -5.30
C ALA A 315 2.21 -11.13 -4.72
N PRO A 316 3.30 -10.72 -4.05
CA PRO A 316 4.16 -11.69 -3.37
C PRO A 316 3.38 -12.39 -2.26
N PRO A 317 3.74 -13.64 -1.91
CA PRO A 317 3.16 -14.31 -0.75
C PRO A 317 3.31 -13.46 0.51
N LEU A 318 2.19 -13.21 1.18
CA LEU A 318 2.15 -12.37 2.39
C LEU A 318 2.21 -13.24 3.64
N PRO A 319 3.09 -12.91 4.61
CA PRO A 319 3.06 -13.56 5.91
C PRO A 319 1.70 -13.40 6.60
N PRO A 320 1.28 -14.39 7.40
CA PRO A 320 0.09 -14.35 8.24
C PRO A 320 -0.17 -13.01 8.98
N ALA A 321 0.86 -12.50 9.67
CA ALA A 321 0.78 -11.25 10.42
C ALA A 321 0.51 -10.04 9.52
N THR A 322 1.07 -10.05 8.30
CA THR A 322 0.82 -9.03 7.28
C THR A 322 -0.60 -9.12 6.75
N GLN A 323 -1.11 -10.32 6.47
CA GLN A 323 -2.50 -10.50 6.01
C GLN A 323 -3.50 -9.98 7.05
N LEU A 324 -3.27 -10.29 8.33
CA LEU A 324 -4.09 -9.80 9.44
C LEU A 324 -4.07 -8.26 9.55
N LEU A 325 -2.90 -7.63 9.37
CA LEU A 325 -2.80 -6.17 9.30
C LEU A 325 -3.64 -5.61 8.14
N LEU A 326 -3.50 -6.16 6.93
CA LEU A 326 -4.25 -5.68 5.77
C LEU A 326 -5.75 -5.84 5.96
N ALA A 327 -6.20 -7.00 6.46
CA ALA A 327 -7.60 -7.27 6.74
C ALA A 327 -8.18 -6.30 7.78
N HIS A 328 -7.43 -6.02 8.86
CA HIS A 328 -7.83 -5.03 9.86
C HIS A 328 -8.00 -3.63 9.24
N GLU A 329 -7.00 -3.16 8.49
CA GLU A 329 -7.02 -1.82 7.89
C GLU A 329 -8.17 -1.65 6.89
N LEU A 330 -8.43 -2.67 6.06
CA LEU A 330 -9.54 -2.72 5.10
C LEU A 330 -10.89 -2.73 5.82
N ARG A 331 -11.07 -3.58 6.84
CA ARG A 331 -12.31 -3.66 7.62
C ARG A 331 -12.57 -2.37 8.38
N ARG A 332 -11.55 -1.76 8.99
CA ARG A 332 -11.70 -0.48 9.69
C ARG A 332 -12.20 0.59 8.74
N ALA A 333 -11.61 0.72 7.55
CA ALA A 333 -12.07 1.67 6.55
C ALA A 333 -13.50 1.37 6.07
N GLY A 334 -13.81 0.09 5.79
CA GLY A 334 -15.15 -0.34 5.37
C GLY A 334 -16.24 -0.01 6.40
N VAL A 335 -16.04 -0.42 7.66
CA VAL A 335 -16.99 -0.17 8.76
C VAL A 335 -17.19 1.32 9.00
N ARG A 336 -16.12 2.14 8.88
CA ARG A 336 -16.24 3.60 8.98
C ARG A 336 -17.09 4.15 7.83
N LEU A 337 -16.80 3.76 6.59
CA LEU A 337 -17.54 4.24 5.43
C LEU A 337 -19.01 3.81 5.39
N GLU A 338 -19.35 2.64 5.93
CA GLU A 338 -20.74 2.18 6.08
C GLU A 338 -21.59 3.09 6.99
N ARG A 339 -20.94 3.83 7.90
CA ARG A 339 -21.61 4.80 8.78
C ARG A 339 -21.87 6.14 8.10
N VAL A 340 -21.32 6.39 6.91
CA VAL A 340 -21.57 7.65 6.20
C VAL A 340 -23.03 7.68 5.77
N PRO A 341 -23.85 8.64 6.26
CA PRO A 341 -25.25 8.69 5.91
C PRO A 341 -25.44 8.87 4.40
N THR A 342 -26.30 8.04 3.82
CA THR A 342 -26.64 8.09 2.38
C THR A 342 -27.77 9.06 2.05
N ARG A 343 -28.42 9.63 3.07
CA ARG A 343 -29.59 10.53 2.93
C ARG A 343 -29.30 11.93 3.50
N CYS A 344 -30.11 12.91 3.08
CA CYS A 344 -30.01 14.32 3.45
C CYS A 344 -30.19 14.66 4.96
N GLU A 345 -30.41 13.67 5.82
CA GLU A 345 -30.70 13.86 7.26
C GLU A 345 -29.45 13.70 8.15
N ALA A 346 -28.25 13.66 7.57
CA ALA A 346 -27.01 13.60 8.35
C ALA A 346 -26.85 14.82 9.26
N SER A 347 -26.41 14.58 10.50
CA SER A 347 -25.95 15.67 11.36
C SER A 347 -24.79 16.41 10.67
N ALA A 348 -24.82 17.74 10.72
CA ALA A 348 -23.84 18.58 10.04
C ALA A 348 -22.40 18.18 10.43
N GLY A 349 -21.61 17.71 9.46
CA GLY A 349 -20.20 17.37 9.64
C GLY A 349 -19.88 15.90 9.99
N GLU A 350 -20.87 15.03 10.21
CA GLU A 350 -20.61 13.63 10.58
C GLU A 350 -19.90 12.84 9.48
N SER A 351 -20.36 12.94 8.23
CA SER A 351 -19.71 12.30 7.07
C SER A 351 -18.25 12.73 6.91
N ARG A 352 -17.98 14.02 7.16
CA ARG A 352 -16.62 14.58 7.11
C ARG A 352 -15.74 14.02 8.21
N ARG A 353 -16.25 13.91 9.45
CA ARG A 353 -15.51 13.29 10.56
C ARG A 353 -15.15 11.85 10.23
N ILE A 354 -16.11 11.07 9.75
CA ILE A 354 -15.89 9.66 9.38
C ILE A 354 -14.81 9.55 8.29
N LEU A 355 -14.86 10.38 7.26
CA LEU A 355 -13.85 10.36 6.20
C LEU A 355 -12.47 10.80 6.69
N LYS A 356 -12.41 11.78 7.60
CA LYS A 356 -11.15 12.14 8.27
C LYS A 356 -10.55 10.95 9.00
N GLU A 357 -11.35 10.16 9.72
CA GLU A 357 -10.89 8.95 10.40
C GLU A 357 -10.41 7.87 9.43
N VAL A 358 -11.01 7.75 8.23
CA VAL A 358 -10.57 6.77 7.21
C VAL A 358 -9.18 7.12 6.66
N PHE A 359 -8.93 8.41 6.43
CA PHE A 359 -7.69 8.93 5.84
C PHE A 359 -6.71 9.52 6.86
N GLU A 360 -6.94 9.29 8.16
CA GLU A 360 -6.09 9.82 9.22
C GLU A 360 -4.66 9.26 9.08
N PRO A 361 -3.62 10.11 9.07
CA PRO A 361 -2.23 9.65 9.02
C PRO A 361 -1.87 8.86 10.29
N LEU A 362 -1.15 7.77 10.10
CA LEU A 362 -0.44 7.10 11.19
C LEU A 362 0.89 7.76 11.51
N PRO A 363 1.34 7.67 12.78
CA PRO A 363 2.71 8.03 13.15
C PRO A 363 3.73 7.22 12.34
N GLU A 364 4.77 7.86 11.83
CA GLU A 364 5.79 7.22 10.98
C GLU A 364 6.38 5.95 11.62
N GLY A 365 6.45 4.89 10.82
CA GLY A 365 6.97 3.59 11.22
C GLY A 365 5.99 2.72 12.01
N THR A 366 4.72 3.12 12.19
CA THR A 366 3.73 2.31 12.93
C THR A 366 3.62 0.89 12.38
N ASN A 367 3.62 0.73 11.07
CA ASN A 367 3.50 -0.58 10.41
C ASN A 367 4.84 -1.08 9.83
N ALA A 368 5.97 -0.48 10.23
CA ALA A 368 7.31 -0.91 9.83
C ALA A 368 8.07 -1.45 11.06
N MET A 369 8.69 -2.61 10.92
CA MET A 369 9.56 -3.15 11.96
C MET A 369 10.95 -2.53 11.77
N PRO A 370 11.48 -1.73 12.73
CA PRO A 370 12.81 -1.17 12.58
C PRO A 370 13.89 -2.26 12.68
N SER A 371 15.01 -2.09 11.98
CA SER A 371 16.17 -2.99 12.09
C SER A 371 17.00 -2.74 13.36
N PHE A 372 16.73 -1.65 14.07
CA PHE A 372 17.37 -1.32 15.33
C PHE A 372 16.38 -0.63 16.27
N VAL A 373 16.45 -0.95 17.56
CA VAL A 373 15.64 -0.29 18.60
C VAL A 373 16.57 0.20 19.71
N ALA A 374 16.53 1.50 20.01
CA ALA A 374 17.32 2.11 21.08
C ALA A 374 16.67 1.95 22.47
N GLY A 375 15.40 1.52 22.50
CA GLY A 375 14.61 1.27 23.69
C GLY A 375 13.46 0.32 23.36
N GLY A 376 12.78 -0.17 24.40
CA GLY A 376 11.65 -1.08 24.24
C GLY A 376 10.56 -0.50 23.33
N VAL A 377 10.18 -1.23 22.28
CA VAL A 377 9.09 -0.83 21.37
C VAL A 377 7.89 -1.76 21.55
N GLY A 378 6.72 -1.20 21.85
CA GLY A 378 5.46 -1.95 21.90
C GLY A 378 5.06 -2.45 20.51
N VAL A 379 4.73 -3.75 20.42
CA VAL A 379 4.34 -4.40 19.16
C VAL A 379 3.18 -5.37 19.38
N LEU A 380 2.32 -5.49 18.37
CA LEU A 380 1.39 -6.59 18.24
C LEU A 380 2.01 -7.68 17.37
N LEU A 381 1.91 -8.91 17.84
CA LEU A 381 2.52 -10.09 17.23
C LEU A 381 1.45 -11.13 16.98
N LEU A 382 1.52 -11.80 15.85
CA LEU A 382 0.75 -13.00 15.61
C LEU A 382 1.62 -14.19 16.05
N TRP A 383 1.21 -14.85 17.12
CA TRP A 383 1.97 -15.90 17.77
C TRP A 383 1.06 -17.05 18.21
N GLY A 384 1.57 -18.27 18.12
CA GLY A 384 0.86 -19.48 18.48
C GLY A 384 1.49 -20.63 17.71
N GLU A 385 1.93 -21.65 18.42
CA GLU A 385 2.44 -22.86 17.80
C GLU A 385 1.28 -23.55 17.10
N ASP A 386 1.42 -23.86 15.80
CA ASP A 386 1.18 -25.25 15.49
C ASP A 386 1.90 -25.83 14.27
N PRO A 387 2.88 -26.74 14.47
CA PRO A 387 3.27 -27.69 13.44
C PRO A 387 2.51 -29.04 13.48
N LYS A 388 1.91 -29.49 14.61
CA LYS A 388 1.34 -30.87 14.80
C LYS A 388 0.32 -31.08 15.96
N GLY A 389 -0.34 -30.08 16.49
CA GLY A 389 -0.82 -30.01 17.88
C GLY A 389 -1.77 -28.85 18.21
N GLY A 390 -2.77 -28.58 17.37
CA GLY A 390 -4.04 -27.89 17.66
C GLY A 390 -3.99 -26.50 18.31
N GLY A 391 -2.83 -25.86 18.44
CA GLY A 391 -2.70 -24.58 19.11
C GLY A 391 -3.43 -23.47 18.35
N ALA A 392 -4.39 -22.82 19.00
CA ALA A 392 -5.06 -21.66 18.44
C ALA A 392 -4.04 -20.52 18.28
N ARG A 393 -4.04 -19.88 17.11
CA ARG A 393 -3.22 -18.69 16.88
C ARG A 393 -3.77 -17.56 17.74
N THR A 394 -2.87 -16.77 18.31
CA THR A 394 -3.21 -15.67 19.21
C THR A 394 -2.52 -14.39 18.79
N ILE A 395 -3.12 -13.27 19.14
CA ILE A 395 -2.47 -11.97 19.04
C ILE A 395 -1.91 -11.65 20.41
N GLU A 396 -0.61 -11.43 20.46
CA GLU A 396 0.12 -11.14 21.69
C GLU A 396 0.64 -9.71 21.65
N LEU A 397 0.61 -9.04 22.81
CA LEU A 397 1.35 -7.80 23.02
C LEU A 397 2.77 -8.15 23.45
N GLY A 398 3.75 -7.55 22.78
CA GLY A 398 5.16 -7.66 23.12
C GLY A 398 5.83 -6.30 23.26
N VAL A 399 6.95 -6.28 23.98
CA VAL A 399 7.93 -5.19 23.93
C VAL A 399 9.19 -5.76 23.29
N VAL A 400 9.56 -5.27 22.12
CA VAL A 400 10.83 -5.63 21.46
C VAL A 400 11.95 -4.92 22.21
N GLU A 401 12.82 -5.69 22.84
CA GLU A 401 13.91 -5.15 23.67
C GLU A 401 15.14 -4.84 22.83
N HIS A 402 15.45 -5.71 21.87
CA HIS A 402 16.49 -5.51 20.87
C HIS A 402 16.19 -6.32 19.61
N VAL A 403 16.83 -5.92 18.52
CA VAL A 403 16.70 -6.52 17.19
C VAL A 403 18.09 -6.92 16.73
N ILE A 404 18.24 -8.13 16.20
CA ILE A 404 19.47 -8.62 15.59
C ILE A 404 19.17 -8.84 14.10
N PRO A 405 19.47 -7.87 13.22
CA PRO A 405 19.29 -8.03 11.79
C PRO A 405 20.19 -9.15 11.27
N ARG A 406 19.71 -9.88 10.25
CA ARG A 406 20.54 -10.85 9.54
C ARG A 406 21.81 -10.19 8.95
N PRO A 407 22.93 -10.93 8.82
CA PRO A 407 24.16 -10.38 8.27
C PRO A 407 23.98 -9.71 6.91
N GLY A 408 24.59 -8.53 6.74
CA GLY A 408 24.50 -7.73 5.51
C GLY A 408 23.24 -6.87 5.37
N TRP A 409 22.33 -6.90 6.34
CA TRP A 409 21.14 -6.06 6.31
C TRP A 409 21.45 -4.60 6.67
N ALA A 410 21.33 -3.70 5.68
CA ALA A 410 21.62 -2.27 5.86
C ALA A 410 20.37 -1.37 5.92
N ALA A 411 19.19 -1.90 5.57
CA ALA A 411 17.97 -1.10 5.57
C ALA A 411 17.53 -0.75 7.02
N PRO A 412 16.95 0.44 7.25
CA PRO A 412 16.51 0.87 8.59
C PRO A 412 15.24 0.15 9.08
N PHE A 413 14.70 -0.76 8.27
CA PHE A 413 13.53 -1.58 8.56
C PHE A 413 13.82 -3.04 8.20
N LEU A 414 13.14 -4.00 8.82
CA LEU A 414 13.17 -5.41 8.46
C LEU A 414 12.02 -5.75 7.51
N HIS A 415 12.28 -6.66 6.57
CA HIS A 415 11.26 -7.17 5.66
C HIS A 415 10.35 -8.15 6.41
N ARG A 416 9.03 -8.08 6.19
CA ARG A 416 8.06 -8.93 6.91
C ARG A 416 8.22 -10.42 6.61
N SER A 417 8.70 -10.80 5.44
CA SER A 417 9.04 -12.21 5.13
C SER A 417 10.46 -12.61 5.54
N ASP A 418 11.18 -11.78 6.31
CA ASP A 418 12.49 -12.15 6.83
C ASP A 418 12.33 -13.13 7.98
N ASP A 419 12.89 -14.32 7.81
CA ASP A 419 12.89 -15.44 8.74
C ASP A 419 14.23 -15.61 9.47
N ARG A 420 15.23 -14.75 9.15
CA ARG A 420 16.60 -14.86 9.68
C ARG A 420 16.99 -13.80 10.69
N SER A 421 16.32 -12.64 10.69
CA SER A 421 16.53 -11.64 11.73
C SER A 421 15.82 -12.05 13.01
N GLU A 422 16.39 -11.69 14.16
CA GLU A 422 15.84 -12.03 15.46
C GLU A 422 15.22 -10.81 16.14
N LEU A 423 14.00 -10.98 16.64
CA LEU A 423 13.28 -10.05 17.49
C LEU A 423 13.25 -10.63 18.90
N HIS A 424 13.96 -9.99 19.83
CA HIS A 424 13.95 -10.39 21.23
C HIS A 424 12.81 -9.67 21.94
N VAL A 425 11.75 -10.41 22.25
CA VAL A 425 10.46 -9.85 22.68
C VAL A 425 10.12 -10.30 24.09
N ARG A 426 9.76 -9.33 24.93
CA ARG A 426 9.13 -9.58 26.23
C ARG A 426 7.61 -9.52 26.11
N LEU A 427 6.94 -10.66 26.30
CA LEU A 427 5.48 -10.73 26.22
C LEU A 427 4.79 -10.03 27.39
N CYS A 428 3.62 -9.46 27.13
CA CYS A 428 2.83 -8.71 28.09
C CYS A 428 1.38 -9.21 28.13
N ASP A 429 0.81 -9.29 29.33
CA ASP A 429 -0.62 -9.51 29.52
C ASP A 429 -1.36 -8.18 29.46
N VAL A 430 -2.46 -8.14 28.70
CA VAL A 430 -3.28 -6.94 28.51
C VAL A 430 -4.58 -7.08 29.28
N ASP A 431 -4.84 -6.14 30.19
CA ASP A 431 -6.18 -5.92 30.72
C ASP A 431 -6.98 -5.11 29.68
N GLU A 432 -7.83 -5.79 28.92
CA GLU A 432 -8.62 -5.18 27.85
C GLU A 432 -9.59 -4.09 28.34
N ARG A 433 -9.94 -4.06 29.64
CA ARG A 433 -10.85 -3.04 30.18
C ARG A 433 -10.10 -1.74 30.47
N SER A 434 -8.93 -1.82 31.09
CA SER A 434 -8.16 -0.65 31.51
C SER A 434 -7.06 -0.24 30.53
N GLY A 435 -6.70 -1.13 29.60
CA GLY A 435 -5.54 -1.00 28.73
C GLY A 435 -4.19 -1.13 29.42
N ARG A 436 -4.17 -1.54 30.69
CA ARG A 436 -2.92 -1.79 31.42
C ARG A 436 -2.26 -3.08 30.94
N CYS A 437 -0.95 -3.01 30.80
CA CYS A 437 -0.13 -4.10 30.31
C CYS A 437 0.91 -4.48 31.37
N HIS A 438 0.99 -5.77 31.69
CA HIS A 438 1.90 -6.32 32.69
C HIS A 438 2.90 -7.24 32.02
N SER A 439 4.19 -7.07 32.31
CA SER A 439 5.21 -7.96 31.78
C SER A 439 5.07 -9.37 32.36
N ARG A 440 5.13 -10.39 31.50
CA ARG A 440 5.27 -11.78 31.90
C ARG A 440 6.71 -12.03 32.39
N LYS A 441 6.90 -12.32 33.69
CA LYS A 441 8.21 -12.39 34.38
C LYS A 441 9.24 -13.37 33.80
N LYS A 442 8.85 -14.34 32.96
CA LYS A 442 9.74 -15.39 32.43
C LYS A 442 9.58 -15.66 30.93
N ASN A 443 8.90 -14.77 30.18
CA ASN A 443 8.53 -15.05 28.79
C ASN A 443 9.20 -14.06 27.84
N SER A 444 10.54 -14.06 27.85
CA SER A 444 11.28 -13.53 26.70
C SER A 444 11.27 -14.61 25.63
N VAL A 445 10.86 -14.24 24.42
CA VAL A 445 10.84 -15.11 23.25
C VAL A 445 11.65 -14.49 22.14
N VAL A 446 12.20 -15.32 21.26
CA VAL A 446 12.90 -14.86 20.06
C VAL A 446 12.02 -15.18 18.86
N LEU A 447 11.65 -14.16 18.10
CA LEU A 447 10.74 -14.24 16.96
C LEU A 447 11.41 -13.75 15.68
N CYS A 448 10.91 -14.16 14.50
CA CYS A 448 11.20 -13.49 13.24
C CYS A 448 10.33 -12.24 13.03
N PRO A 449 10.75 -11.31 12.14
CA PRO A 449 9.88 -10.29 11.54
C PRO A 449 8.57 -10.80 10.95
N CYS A 450 8.49 -12.06 10.55
CA CYS A 450 7.27 -12.68 10.03
C CYS A 450 6.10 -12.79 11.01
N HIS A 451 6.35 -12.65 12.31
CA HIS A 451 5.30 -12.56 13.34
C HIS A 451 4.83 -11.12 13.62
N PHE A 452 5.52 -10.10 13.10
CA PHE A 452 5.22 -8.69 13.36
C PHE A 452 3.95 -8.24 12.64
N ILE A 453 2.95 -7.78 13.40
CA ILE A 453 1.74 -7.16 12.84
C ILE A 453 1.97 -5.65 12.70
N CYS A 454 2.05 -4.92 13.81
CA CYS A 454 2.29 -3.48 13.86
C CYS A 454 2.85 -3.04 15.21
N ARG A 455 3.34 -1.80 15.30
CA ARG A 455 3.73 -1.14 16.54
C ARG A 455 2.51 -0.52 17.23
N VAL A 456 2.59 -0.41 18.54
CA VAL A 456 1.60 0.26 19.40
C VAL A 456 2.31 1.21 20.33
N HIS A 457 1.64 2.29 20.72
CA HIS A 457 2.18 3.21 21.71
C HIS A 457 1.94 2.65 23.12
N LEU A 458 2.99 2.69 23.95
CA LEU A 458 2.94 2.23 25.33
C LEU A 458 3.44 3.34 26.25
N ASP A 459 2.53 3.89 27.06
CA ASP A 459 2.86 4.83 28.11
C ASP A 459 3.38 4.07 29.34
N LYS A 460 4.53 4.47 29.86
CA LYS A 460 5.11 3.81 31.04
C LYS A 460 4.44 4.32 32.32
N GLU A 461 3.77 3.43 33.04
CA GLU A 461 3.14 3.69 34.34
C GLU A 461 3.91 2.93 35.45
N GLY A 462 5.05 3.48 35.86
CA GLY A 462 5.93 2.85 36.85
C GLY A 462 6.61 1.60 36.32
N ARG A 463 6.20 0.42 36.80
CA ARG A 463 6.67 -0.90 36.32
C ARG A 463 5.77 -1.52 35.24
N ASN A 464 4.59 -0.93 35.03
CA ASN A 464 3.61 -1.39 34.06
C ASN A 464 3.62 -0.44 32.84
N TRP A 465 2.91 -0.85 31.81
CA TRP A 465 2.61 0.02 30.68
C TRP A 465 1.11 0.20 30.54
N ARG A 466 0.71 1.22 29.79
CA ARG A 466 -0.65 1.42 29.30
C ARG A 466 -0.59 1.54 27.79
N MET A 467 -1.39 0.74 27.10
CA MET A 467 -1.59 0.86 25.67
C MET A 467 -2.51 2.04 25.38
N ASP A 468 -2.19 2.82 24.35
CA ASP A 468 -3.04 3.90 23.89
C ASP A 468 -4.38 3.39 23.32
N MET A 469 -5.32 4.32 23.10
CA MET A 469 -6.66 3.98 22.64
C MET A 469 -6.64 3.33 21.26
N GLU A 470 -5.82 3.84 20.32
CA GLU A 470 -5.72 3.28 18.98
C GLU A 470 -5.09 1.87 19.00
N GLY A 471 -4.03 1.65 19.79
CA GLY A 471 -3.44 0.34 19.97
C GLY A 471 -4.44 -0.66 20.54
N MET A 472 -5.28 -0.25 21.49
CA MET A 472 -6.32 -1.09 22.08
C MET A 472 -7.43 -1.44 21.08
N GLU A 473 -7.86 -0.48 20.25
CA GLU A 473 -8.82 -0.72 19.16
C GLU A 473 -8.26 -1.76 18.19
N ARG A 474 -7.01 -1.61 17.76
CA ARG A 474 -6.32 -2.56 16.87
C ARG A 474 -6.25 -3.95 17.48
N PHE A 475 -5.78 -4.06 18.71
CA PHE A 475 -5.63 -5.33 19.42
C PHE A 475 -6.96 -6.09 19.46
N LYS A 476 -8.04 -5.44 19.91
CA LYS A 476 -9.37 -6.05 19.99
C LYS A 476 -9.93 -6.41 18.60
N ALA A 477 -9.84 -5.49 17.64
CA ALA A 477 -10.39 -5.71 16.30
C ALA A 477 -9.68 -6.85 15.58
N MET A 478 -8.36 -6.94 15.70
CA MET A 478 -7.60 -8.04 15.10
C MET A 478 -7.88 -9.37 15.80
N ARG A 479 -8.02 -9.39 17.14
CA ARG A 479 -8.37 -10.61 17.88
C ARG A 479 -9.74 -11.13 17.46
N TYR A 480 -10.71 -10.24 17.35
CA TYR A 480 -12.05 -10.57 16.89
C TYR A 480 -12.04 -11.12 15.46
N TYR A 481 -11.28 -10.48 14.55
CA TYR A 481 -11.11 -11.00 13.18
C TYR A 481 -10.50 -12.41 13.15
N LEU A 482 -9.47 -12.66 13.96
CA LEU A 482 -8.82 -13.97 14.03
C LEU A 482 -9.80 -15.05 14.53
N GLN A 483 -10.62 -14.74 15.55
CA GLN A 483 -11.67 -15.65 16.03
C GLN A 483 -12.73 -15.93 14.96
N GLU A 484 -13.17 -14.92 14.20
CA GLU A 484 -14.10 -15.12 13.09
C GLU A 484 -13.51 -16.00 12.00
N LEU A 485 -12.22 -15.81 11.68
CA LEU A 485 -11.50 -16.61 10.71
C LEU A 485 -11.39 -18.07 11.15
N ASP A 486 -10.99 -18.32 12.40
CA ASP A 486 -10.91 -19.67 12.97
C ASP A 486 -12.28 -20.36 12.99
N ALA A 487 -13.34 -19.63 13.37
CA ALA A 487 -14.70 -20.14 13.36
C ALA A 487 -15.20 -20.48 11.95
N GLN A 488 -14.86 -19.68 10.94
CA GLN A 488 -15.19 -19.97 9.55
C GLN A 488 -14.47 -21.25 9.08
N GLN A 489 -13.18 -21.38 9.38
CA GLN A 489 -12.39 -22.56 9.01
C GLN A 489 -12.92 -23.83 9.65
N GLN A 490 -13.32 -23.76 10.92
CA GLN A 490 -13.93 -24.89 11.62
C GLN A 490 -15.23 -25.33 10.94
N ARG A 491 -16.10 -24.39 10.56
CA ARG A 491 -17.34 -24.69 9.81
C ARG A 491 -17.06 -25.28 8.43
N GLU A 492 -16.02 -24.82 7.74
CA GLU A 492 -15.62 -25.37 6.44
C GLU A 492 -15.13 -26.81 6.58
N ARG A 493 -14.30 -27.11 7.60
CA ARG A 493 -13.86 -28.48 7.92
C ARG A 493 -15.03 -29.41 8.23
N GLU A 494 -15.95 -28.96 9.08
CA GLU A 494 -17.15 -29.73 9.44
C GLU A 494 -18.04 -30.02 8.21
N ARG A 495 -18.17 -29.05 7.29
CA ARG A 495 -18.90 -29.24 6.01
C ARG A 495 -18.22 -30.24 5.09
N GLU A 496 -16.89 -30.24 5.03
CA GLU A 496 -16.12 -31.20 4.24
C GLU A 496 -16.21 -32.62 4.81
N GLU A 497 -16.16 -32.76 6.14
CA GLU A 497 -16.32 -34.05 6.83
C GLU A 497 -17.73 -34.63 6.68
N GLN A 498 -18.76 -33.77 6.61
CA GLN A 498 -20.14 -34.17 6.39
C GLN A 498 -20.51 -34.40 4.91
N ALA A 499 -19.70 -33.92 3.96
CA ALA A 499 -19.98 -34.11 2.54
C ALA A 499 -19.89 -35.61 2.22
N PRO A 500 -20.98 -36.26 1.76
CA PRO A 500 -20.97 -37.69 1.48
C PRO A 500 -19.84 -37.99 0.51
N ALA A 501 -19.02 -39.00 0.82
CA ALA A 501 -17.95 -39.44 -0.05
C ALA A 501 -18.56 -39.65 -1.43
N LYS A 502 -18.27 -38.72 -2.37
CA LYS A 502 -18.82 -38.80 -3.73
C LYS A 502 -18.47 -40.19 -4.22
N ALA A 503 -19.50 -41.01 -4.45
CA ALA A 503 -19.34 -42.36 -4.98
C ALA A 503 -18.40 -42.23 -6.17
N LEU A 504 -17.24 -42.90 -6.07
CA LEU A 504 -16.30 -42.97 -7.18
C LEU A 504 -17.13 -43.44 -8.38
N PRO A 505 -17.17 -42.69 -9.50
CA PRO A 505 -17.91 -43.13 -10.66
C PRO A 505 -17.40 -44.52 -11.01
N ASP A 506 -18.29 -45.52 -10.99
CA ASP A 506 -17.97 -46.89 -11.38
C ASP A 506 -17.34 -46.84 -12.77
N THR A 507 -16.03 -47.02 -12.83
CA THR A 507 -15.30 -47.16 -14.08
C THR A 507 -15.54 -48.59 -14.57
N SER A 508 -16.68 -48.80 -15.22
CA SER A 508 -16.99 -50.00 -16.00
C SER A 508 -16.57 -49.84 -17.45
#